data_AF-A0A101FMB8-F1
#
_entry.id   AF-A0A101FMB8-F1
#
_cell.length_a   1.000
_cell.length_b   1.000
_cell.length_c   1.000
_cell.angle_alpha   90.00
_cell.angle_beta   90.00
_cell.angle_gamma   90.00
#
_symmetry.space_group_name_H-M   'P 1'
#
loop_
_entity.id
_entity.type
_entity.pdbx_description
1 polymer ?
#
loop_
_entity_poly.entity_id
_entity_poly.type
_entity_poly.pdbx_seq_one_letter_code
_entity_poly.pdbx_strand_id
1 'polypeptide(L)'
;MPLSKALCGRSTAKNAKNKDLASKDSVLSKLDEILVGIGKYPGKKELMEDAFRALLRAKPELKMDLAVELYKKKEISLSKAAEISGLNVEDFKELLRERGIKISIPAIPSEDIDKEVERILRQ
;
A
#
# COMPACT_ATOMS: atom_id res chain seq x y z
N MET A 1 -40.61 -8.57 42.57
CA MET A 1 -40.80 -7.11 42.76
C MET A 1 -39.50 -6.42 42.33
N PRO A 2 -39.50 -5.27 41.62
CA PRO A 2 -40.27 -4.94 40.42
C PRO A 2 -39.41 -4.31 39.28
N LEU A 3 -39.99 -4.33 38.07
CA LEU A 3 -40.09 -3.25 37.05
C LEU A 3 -38.85 -2.66 36.34
N SER A 4 -38.78 -3.02 35.05
CA SER A 4 -38.68 -2.16 33.85
C SER A 4 -38.23 -0.70 33.97
N LYS A 5 -37.26 -0.32 33.13
CA LYS A 5 -37.29 0.98 32.43
C LYS A 5 -36.87 0.81 30.97
N ALA A 6 -37.79 1.21 30.11
CA ALA A 6 -37.67 1.32 28.67
C ALA A 6 -36.92 2.62 28.26
N LEU A 7 -36.84 2.80 26.94
CA LEU A 7 -36.42 3.97 26.16
C LEU A 7 -34.90 4.05 25.94
N CYS A 8 -34.36 4.31 24.75
CA CYS A 8 -34.86 4.86 23.50
C CYS A 8 -33.78 4.51 22.44
N GLY A 9 -34.09 3.84 21.33
CA GLY A 9 -34.42 4.54 20.09
C GLY A 9 -33.27 5.40 19.56
N ARG A 10 -32.44 4.86 18.66
CA ARG A 10 -31.87 5.62 17.54
C ARG A 10 -31.74 4.71 16.33
N SER A 11 -32.82 4.73 15.55
CA SER A 11 -32.77 4.58 14.10
C SER A 11 -31.74 5.56 13.53
N THR A 12 -30.74 5.03 12.83
CA THR A 12 -30.16 5.69 11.65
C THR A 12 -30.34 4.68 10.54
N ALA A 13 -31.53 4.62 9.94
CA ALA A 13 -31.85 5.41 8.75
C ALA A 13 -30.69 5.40 7.75
N LYS A 14 -30.85 4.56 6.73
CA LYS A 14 -30.65 4.89 5.32
C LYS A 14 -29.35 5.65 5.01
N ASN A 15 -28.45 4.99 4.28
CA ASN A 15 -28.19 5.47 2.93
C ASN A 15 -27.81 4.31 2.01
N ALA A 16 -28.82 3.77 1.33
CA ALA A 16 -28.64 3.41 -0.06
C ALA A 16 -28.08 4.64 -0.79
N LYS A 17 -27.30 4.41 -1.86
CA LYS A 17 -26.67 5.40 -2.76
C LYS A 17 -25.17 5.55 -2.53
N ASN A 18 -24.41 4.69 -3.22
CA ASN A 18 -23.50 5.24 -4.20
C ASN A 18 -23.38 4.29 -5.39
N LYS A 19 -24.47 4.19 -6.16
CA LYS A 19 -24.53 3.48 -7.46
C LYS A 19 -24.15 4.40 -8.62
N ASP A 20 -23.57 5.56 -8.33
CA ASP A 20 -23.41 6.68 -9.25
C ASP A 20 -21.95 6.94 -9.68
N LEU A 21 -21.02 6.00 -9.44
CA LEU A 21 -19.63 6.10 -9.92
C LEU A 21 -19.45 5.67 -11.39
N ALA A 22 -20.53 5.28 -12.09
CA ALA A 22 -20.48 4.70 -13.43
C ALA A 22 -20.83 5.69 -14.57
N SER A 23 -20.58 6.99 -14.41
CA SER A 23 -20.92 7.99 -15.45
C SER A 23 -19.90 9.12 -15.64
N LYS A 24 -18.60 8.81 -15.54
CA LYS A 24 -17.48 9.71 -15.91
C LYS A 24 -16.46 8.87 -16.70
N ASP A 25 -16.10 9.06 -17.98
CA ASP A 25 -16.27 10.15 -18.93
C ASP A 25 -16.20 9.56 -20.36
N SER A 26 -17.13 9.93 -21.26
CA SER A 26 -17.15 9.45 -22.66
C SER A 26 -15.89 9.81 -23.47
N VAL A 27 -15.09 10.76 -22.99
CA VAL A 27 -13.89 11.25 -23.68
C VAL A 27 -12.67 10.46 -23.25
N LEU A 28 -12.44 10.27 -21.94
CA LEU A 28 -11.30 9.51 -21.41
C LEU A 28 -11.25 8.08 -21.95
N SER A 29 -12.41 7.44 -22.14
CA SER A 29 -12.49 6.09 -22.69
C SER A 29 -12.09 5.96 -24.16
N LYS A 30 -11.90 7.08 -24.88
CA LYS A 30 -11.47 7.11 -26.29
C LYS A 30 -10.01 7.55 -26.44
N LEU A 31 -9.40 8.09 -25.38
CA LEU A 31 -8.04 8.65 -25.46
C LEU A 31 -7.01 7.55 -25.76
N ASP A 32 -7.18 6.37 -25.18
CA ASP A 32 -6.31 5.22 -25.42
C ASP A 32 -6.36 4.77 -26.88
N GLU A 33 -7.57 4.65 -27.45
CA GLU A 33 -7.77 4.32 -28.86
C GLU A 33 -7.15 5.38 -29.78
N ILE A 34 -7.33 6.67 -29.48
CA ILE A 34 -6.76 7.76 -30.28
C ILE A 34 -5.23 7.71 -30.23
N LEU A 35 -4.63 7.61 -29.05
CA LEU A 35 -3.16 7.65 -28.87
C LEU A 35 -2.46 6.46 -29.54
N VAL A 36 -3.07 5.28 -29.51
CA VAL A 36 -2.58 4.11 -30.24
C VAL A 36 -2.83 4.28 -31.74
N GLY A 37 -3.99 4.78 -32.15
CA GLY A 37 -4.37 4.97 -33.55
C GLY A 37 -3.49 6.00 -34.29
N ILE A 38 -3.05 7.07 -33.62
CA ILE A 38 -2.08 8.03 -34.17
C ILE A 38 -0.63 7.55 -34.08
N GLY A 39 -0.39 6.34 -33.57
CA GLY A 39 0.94 5.72 -33.48
C GLY A 39 1.85 6.31 -32.40
N LYS A 40 1.32 7.03 -31.40
CA LYS A 40 2.13 7.56 -30.29
C LYS A 40 2.53 6.50 -29.28
N TYR A 41 1.71 5.47 -29.14
CA TYR A 41 2.04 4.27 -28.36
C TYR A 41 1.86 3.03 -29.24
N PRO A 42 2.74 2.02 -29.08
CA PRO A 42 2.64 0.77 -29.83
C PRO A 42 1.40 -0.05 -29.45
N GLY A 43 0.84 0.20 -28.26
CA GLY A 43 -0.33 -0.49 -27.78
C GLY A 43 -0.86 0.08 -26.46
N LYS A 44 -2.02 -0.43 -26.06
CA LYS A 44 -2.69 -0.02 -24.81
C LYS A 44 -1.88 -0.42 -23.58
N LYS A 45 -1.15 -1.52 -23.62
CA LYS A 45 -0.34 -2.00 -22.49
C LYS A 45 0.79 -1.01 -22.17
N GLU A 46 1.55 -0.61 -23.18
CA GLU A 46 2.67 0.33 -23.04
C GLU A 46 2.17 1.71 -22.61
N LEU A 47 1.02 2.15 -23.16
CA LEU A 47 0.34 3.36 -22.73
C LEU A 47 -0.05 3.30 -21.25
N MET A 48 -0.62 2.18 -20.80
CA MET A 48 -1.00 2.01 -19.40
C MET A 48 0.21 1.99 -18.46
N GLU A 49 1.28 1.28 -18.83
CA GLU A 49 2.53 1.29 -18.06
C GLU A 49 3.10 2.69 -17.91
N ASP A 50 3.12 3.46 -19.00
CA ASP A 50 3.64 4.83 -19.00
C ASP A 50 2.73 5.77 -18.19
N ALA A 51 1.41 5.62 -18.30
CA ALA A 51 0.44 6.34 -17.48
C ALA A 51 0.65 6.06 -15.98
N PHE A 52 0.87 4.80 -15.59
CA PHE A 52 1.20 4.47 -14.20
C PHE A 52 2.53 5.08 -13.76
N ARG A 53 3.59 5.03 -14.60
CA ARG A 53 4.87 5.68 -14.30
C ARG A 53 4.69 7.19 -14.09
N ALA A 54 3.93 7.85 -14.97
CA ALA A 54 3.62 9.27 -14.86
C ALA A 54 2.82 9.59 -13.59
N LEU A 55 1.80 8.78 -13.27
CA LEU A 55 0.99 8.92 -12.07
C LEU A 55 1.83 8.82 -10.79
N LEU A 56 2.67 7.78 -10.68
CA LEU A 56 3.51 7.57 -9.51
C LEU A 56 4.64 8.60 -9.38
N ARG A 57 5.04 9.24 -10.50
CA ARG A 57 5.95 10.38 -10.49
C ARG A 57 5.27 11.66 -10.02
N ALA A 58 4.02 11.87 -10.42
CA ALA A 58 3.23 13.03 -10.03
C ALA A 58 2.73 12.96 -8.58
N LYS A 59 2.51 11.75 -8.06
CA LYS A 59 1.97 11.49 -6.72
C LYS A 59 2.85 10.48 -5.97
N PRO A 60 3.99 10.91 -5.40
CA PRO A 60 4.89 10.02 -4.68
C PRO A 60 4.24 9.36 -3.45
N GLU A 61 3.18 9.94 -2.89
CA GLU A 61 2.42 9.37 -1.77
C GLU A 61 1.79 8.03 -2.17
N LEU A 62 1.24 7.93 -3.39
CA LEU A 62 0.70 6.68 -3.92
C LEU A 62 1.79 5.62 -4.09
N LYS A 63 2.99 6.04 -4.48
CA LYS A 63 4.15 5.16 -4.62
C LYS A 63 4.55 4.56 -3.27
N MET A 64 4.51 5.37 -2.20
CA MET A 64 4.74 4.91 -0.83
C MET A 64 3.67 3.92 -0.37
N ASP A 65 2.39 4.22 -0.62
CA ASP A 65 1.28 3.33 -0.28
C ASP A 65 1.39 1.97 -0.99
N LEU A 66 1.74 1.98 -2.27
CA LEU A 66 2.00 0.76 -3.06
C LEU A 66 3.17 -0.04 -2.49
N ALA A 67 4.29 0.61 -2.17
CA ALA A 67 5.45 -0.06 -1.59
C ALA A 67 5.11 -0.76 -0.26
N VAL A 68 4.32 -0.08 0.59
CA VAL A 68 3.83 -0.62 1.86
C VAL A 68 2.93 -1.85 1.64
N GLU A 69 1.97 -1.75 0.72
CA GLU A 69 1.05 -2.86 0.45
C GLU A 69 1.77 -4.07 -0.17
N LEU A 70 2.73 -3.84 -1.07
CA LEU A 70 3.57 -4.91 -1.63
C LEU A 70 4.41 -5.60 -0.55
N TYR A 71 4.98 -4.83 0.39
CA TYR A 71 5.71 -5.38 1.53
C TYR A 71 4.80 -6.21 2.45
N LYS A 72 3.60 -5.71 2.78
CA LYS A 72 2.62 -6.42 3.62
C LYS A 72 2.20 -7.76 3.01
N LYS A 73 2.06 -7.80 1.68
CA LYS A 73 1.76 -9.05 0.93
C LYS A 73 2.95 -9.99 0.81
N LYS A 74 4.14 -9.60 1.30
CA LYS A 74 5.40 -10.33 1.17
C LYS A 74 5.81 -10.61 -0.28
N GLU A 75 5.36 -9.77 -1.21
CA GLU A 75 5.73 -9.85 -2.63
C GLU A 75 7.14 -9.30 -2.88
N ILE A 76 7.59 -8.38 -2.02
CA ILE A 76 8.90 -7.73 -2.10
C ILE A 76 9.59 -7.70 -0.73
N SER A 77 10.92 -7.60 -0.74
CA SER A 77 11.73 -7.43 0.47
C SER A 77 11.60 -6.01 1.04
N LEU A 78 11.99 -5.83 2.30
CA LEU A 78 12.03 -4.52 2.96
C LEU A 78 12.90 -3.52 2.17
N SER A 79 14.09 -3.95 1.75
CA SER A 79 15.01 -3.11 0.97
C SER A 79 14.40 -2.70 -0.38
N LYS A 80 13.69 -3.63 -1.04
CA LYS A 80 13.04 -3.32 -2.32
C LYS A 80 11.85 -2.37 -2.15
N ALA A 81 11.11 -2.52 -1.06
CA ALA A 81 10.03 -1.62 -0.71
C ALA A 81 10.54 -0.19 -0.41
N ALA A 82 11.65 -0.07 0.32
CA ALA A 82 12.32 1.20 0.57
C ALA A 82 12.75 1.87 -0.75
N GLU A 83 13.42 1.14 -1.64
CA GLU A 83 13.84 1.63 -2.97
C GLU A 83 12.64 2.12 -3.80
N ILE A 84 11.54 1.35 -3.84
CA ILE A 84 10.32 1.75 -4.56
C ILE A 84 9.71 2.99 -3.92
N SER A 85 9.65 3.08 -2.60
CA SER A 85 9.13 4.27 -1.91
C SER A 85 10.01 5.52 -2.09
N GLY A 86 11.27 5.36 -2.49
CA GLY A 86 12.24 6.45 -2.58
C GLY A 86 12.81 6.86 -1.22
N LEU A 87 12.66 6.01 -0.21
CA LEU A 87 13.15 6.22 1.14
C LEU A 87 14.37 5.33 1.41
N ASN A 88 15.16 5.71 2.42
CA ASN A 88 16.14 4.79 2.96
C ASN A 88 15.43 3.67 3.76
N VAL A 89 16.16 2.61 4.08
CA VAL A 89 15.58 1.43 4.76
C VAL A 89 15.09 1.78 6.17
N GLU A 90 15.73 2.72 6.87
CA GLU A 90 15.36 3.10 8.23
C GLU A 90 14.08 3.97 8.24
N ASP A 91 14.02 4.99 7.40
CA ASP A 91 12.83 5.84 7.20
C ASP A 91 11.63 4.97 6.78
N PHE A 92 11.86 3.96 5.94
CA PHE A 92 10.80 3.04 5.54
C PHE A 92 10.30 2.18 6.70
N LYS A 93 11.19 1.74 7.62
CA LYS A 93 10.77 1.04 8.85
C LYS A 93 9.97 1.94 9.77
N GLU A 94 10.37 3.20 9.92
CA GLU A 94 9.61 4.19 10.70
C GLU A 94 8.21 4.36 10.13
N LEU A 95 8.10 4.53 8.81
CA LEU A 95 6.83 4.61 8.11
C LEU A 95 5.96 3.35 8.33
N LEU A 96 6.55 2.16 8.31
CA LEU A 96 5.83 0.93 8.64
C LEU A 96 5.33 0.94 10.10
N ARG A 97 6.14 1.40 11.05
CA ARG A 97 5.78 1.52 12.46
C ARG A 97 4.65 2.51 12.68
N GLU A 98 4.69 3.68 12.04
CA GLU A 98 3.64 4.69 12.08
C GLU A 98 2.30 4.14 11.57
N ARG A 99 2.35 3.29 10.54
CA ARG A 99 1.19 2.61 9.97
C ARG A 99 0.77 1.34 10.74
N GLY A 100 1.42 1.05 11.87
CA GLY A 100 1.12 -0.12 12.71
C GLY A 100 1.47 -1.48 12.08
N ILE A 101 2.36 -1.49 11.08
CA ILE A 101 2.75 -2.69 10.35
C ILE A 101 3.94 -3.33 11.06
N LYS A 102 3.77 -4.58 11.50
CA LYS A 102 4.85 -5.33 12.15
C LYS A 102 5.92 -5.71 11.13
N ILE A 103 7.15 -5.31 11.39
CA ILE A 103 8.32 -5.76 10.65
C ILE A 103 8.59 -7.20 11.05
N SER A 104 8.61 -8.10 10.06
CA SER A 104 8.93 -9.52 10.29
C SER A 104 10.43 -9.66 10.53
N ILE A 105 10.84 -9.79 11.79
CA ILE A 105 12.22 -10.13 12.16
C ILE A 105 12.26 -11.65 12.38
N PRO A 106 13.09 -12.41 11.66
CA PRO A 106 13.28 -13.82 11.97
C PRO A 106 13.84 -13.94 13.38
N ALA A 107 13.23 -14.78 14.21
CA ALA A 107 13.72 -15.04 15.55
C ALA A 107 15.06 -15.81 15.45
N ILE A 108 16.09 -15.29 16.12
CA ILE A 108 17.36 -15.99 16.30
C ILE A 108 17.24 -16.74 17.64
N PRO A 109 17.58 -18.04 17.71
CA PRO A 109 17.60 -18.78 18.98
C PRO A 109 18.54 -18.11 19.98
N SER A 110 18.16 -18.09 21.27
CA SER A 110 19.00 -17.49 22.31
C SER A 110 20.36 -18.17 22.42
N GLU A 111 20.43 -19.49 22.17
CA GLU A 111 21.72 -20.20 22.25
C GLU A 111 22.73 -19.70 21.22
N ASP A 112 22.29 -19.26 20.04
CA ASP A 112 23.19 -18.76 19.00
C ASP A 112 23.66 -17.33 19.31
N ILE A 113 22.82 -16.54 19.98
CA ILE A 113 23.20 -15.24 20.53
C ILE A 113 24.25 -15.43 21.63
N ASP A 114 24.02 -16.34 22.57
CA ASP A 114 24.92 -16.58 23.70
C ASP A 114 26.30 -17.08 23.25
N LYS A 115 26.35 -18.01 22.28
CA LYS A 115 27.60 -18.49 21.68
C LYS A 115 28.41 -17.37 21.04
N GLU A 116 27.73 -16.46 20.33
CA GLU A 116 28.39 -15.34 19.67
C GLU A 116 28.92 -14.31 20.68
N VAL A 117 28.17 -14.05 21.77
CA VAL A 117 28.63 -13.22 22.88
C VAL A 117 29.87 -13.82 23.56
N GLU A 118 29.86 -15.12 23.86
CA GLU A 118 31.02 -15.84 24.41
C GLU A 118 32.25 -15.77 23.51
N ARG A 119 32.05 -15.79 22.18
CA ARG A 119 33.15 -15.68 21.20
C ARG A 119 33.80 -14.30 21.23
N ILE A 120 33.00 -13.23 21.32
CA ILE A 120 33.49 -11.84 21.37
C ILE A 120 34.23 -11.57 22.69
N LEU A 121 33.72 -12.08 23.82
CA LEU A 121 34.35 -11.89 25.14
C LEU A 121 35.70 -12.59 25.30
N ARG A 122 36.04 -13.56 24.43
CA ARG A 122 37.30 -14.31 24.44
C ARG A 122 38.38 -13.75 23.49
N GLN A 123 38.08 -12.66 22.77
CA GLN A 123 39.05 -11.92 21.93
C GLN A 123 39.77 -10.84 22.74
#